data_AF-A0A6J6BXU8-F1
#
_entry.id   AF-A0A6J6BXU8-F1
#
_cell.length_a   1.000
_cell.length_b   1.000
_cell.length_c   1.000
_cell.angle_alpha   90.00
_cell.angle_beta   90.00
_cell.angle_gamma   90.00
#
_symmetry.space_group_name_H-M   'P 1'
#
loop_
_entity.id
_entity.type
_entity.pdbx_description
1 polymer ?
#
loop_
_entity_poly.entity_id
_entity_poly.type
_entity_poly.pdbx_seq_one_letter_code
_entity_poly.pdbx_strand_id
1 'polypeptide(L)'
;MAKLFQRRAAKDVPAAKQVKLKLVHIDFWSAVRMGFMLTLALGIATIVGFVFLWIIVSFTGLGASLNNLLATVGLTDATTGVEDTLTLPRVLTFSLGISVFNMVVGTILAGVWALIYNVVAKFTGGLSVGFTNN
;
A
#
# COMPACT_ATOMS: atom_id res chain seq x y z
N MET A 1 10.76 -2.00 -64.75
CA MET A 1 10.88 -1.99 -63.28
C MET A 1 9.68 -1.28 -62.65
N ALA A 2 8.60 -1.98 -62.29
CA ALA A 2 7.51 -1.36 -61.49
C ALA A 2 6.54 -2.36 -60.82
N LYS A 3 6.99 -3.56 -60.42
CA LYS A 3 6.20 -4.45 -59.56
C LYS A 3 6.86 -4.52 -58.18
N LEU A 4 6.79 -3.43 -57.41
CA LEU A 4 7.41 -3.35 -56.07
C LEU A 4 6.51 -2.72 -54.99
N PHE A 5 5.20 -2.59 -55.23
CA PHE A 5 4.27 -2.13 -54.19
C PHE A 5 3.27 -3.22 -53.84
N GLN A 6 3.78 -4.33 -53.34
CA GLN A 6 3.00 -5.29 -52.57
C GLN A 6 2.70 -4.63 -51.22
N ARG A 7 1.52 -3.99 -51.12
CA ARG A 7 0.96 -3.56 -49.84
C ARG A 7 0.92 -4.78 -48.93
N ARG A 8 1.76 -4.81 -47.89
CA ARG A 8 1.59 -5.74 -46.77
C ARG A 8 0.18 -5.49 -46.24
N ALA A 9 -0.70 -6.47 -46.40
CA ALA A 9 -1.95 -6.49 -45.68
C ALA A 9 -1.61 -6.36 -44.19
N ALA A 10 -2.10 -5.29 -43.56
CA ALA A 10 -2.08 -5.20 -42.12
C ALA A 10 -2.79 -6.46 -41.60
N LYS A 11 -2.07 -7.30 -40.87
CA LYS A 11 -2.64 -8.48 -40.23
C LYS A 11 -3.77 -7.98 -39.35
N ASP A 12 -5.01 -8.32 -39.69
CA ASP A 12 -6.18 -8.09 -38.84
C ASP A 12 -5.90 -8.79 -37.50
N VAL A 13 -5.38 -8.03 -36.54
CA VAL A 13 -5.35 -8.46 -35.14
C VAL A 13 -6.82 -8.51 -34.75
N PRO A 14 -7.37 -9.69 -34.39
CA PRO A 14 -8.76 -9.78 -34.00
C PRO A 14 -9.03 -8.74 -32.92
N ALA A 15 -9.98 -7.83 -33.16
CA ALA A 15 -10.34 -6.82 -32.18
C ALA A 15 -10.66 -7.53 -30.87
N ALA A 16 -9.93 -7.19 -29.81
CA ALA A 16 -10.02 -7.86 -28.52
C ALA A 16 -11.49 -7.82 -28.04
N LYS A 17 -12.16 -8.97 -28.07
CA LYS A 17 -13.58 -9.07 -27.77
C LYS A 17 -13.77 -8.83 -26.28
N GLN A 18 -14.31 -7.66 -25.94
CA GLN A 18 -14.66 -7.34 -24.56
C GLN A 18 -15.84 -8.21 -24.12
N VAL A 19 -15.66 -8.98 -23.06
CA VAL A 19 -16.71 -9.79 -22.43
C VAL A 19 -16.99 -9.23 -21.05
N LYS A 20 -18.24 -8.87 -20.80
CA LYS A 20 -18.71 -8.45 -19.47
C LYS A 20 -19.10 -9.69 -18.69
N LEU A 21 -18.41 -9.97 -17.60
CA LEU A 21 -18.74 -11.06 -16.68
C LEU A 21 -19.07 -10.49 -15.31
N LYS A 22 -19.76 -11.27 -14.48
CA LYS A 22 -20.00 -10.89 -13.10
C LYS A 22 -19.00 -11.59 -12.20
N LEU A 23 -18.30 -10.84 -11.35
CA LEU A 23 -17.54 -11.36 -10.23
C LEU A 23 -18.57 -11.77 -9.16
N VAL A 24 -18.72 -13.08 -8.97
CA VAL A 24 -19.68 -13.66 -8.01
C VAL A 24 -18.97 -14.22 -6.79
N HIS A 25 -17.68 -14.55 -6.93
CA HIS A 25 -16.89 -15.16 -5.88
C HIS A 25 -15.45 -14.64 -5.91
N ILE A 26 -14.86 -14.48 -4.73
CA ILE A 26 -13.44 -14.22 -4.51
C ILE A 26 -12.91 -15.36 -3.63
N ASP A 27 -11.93 -16.10 -4.14
CA ASP A 27 -11.25 -17.14 -3.38
C ASP A 27 -10.42 -16.54 -2.24
N PHE A 28 -10.61 -17.08 -1.03
CA PHE A 28 -9.90 -16.63 0.18
C PHE A 28 -8.38 -16.60 -0.03
N TRP A 29 -7.82 -17.66 -0.65
CA TRP A 29 -6.38 -17.73 -0.85
C TRP A 29 -5.84 -16.68 -1.82
N SER A 30 -6.63 -16.33 -2.84
CA SER A 30 -6.28 -15.28 -3.79
C SER A 30 -6.25 -13.92 -3.10
N ALA A 31 -7.28 -13.63 -2.30
CA ALA A 31 -7.38 -12.38 -1.55
C ALA A 31 -6.25 -12.21 -0.53
N VAL A 32 -5.87 -13.28 0.18
CA VAL A 32 -4.75 -13.23 1.12
C VAL A 32 -3.42 -12.98 0.41
N ARG A 33 -3.16 -13.64 -0.73
CA ARG A 33 -1.92 -13.42 -1.49
C ARG A 33 -1.83 -12.01 -2.06
N MET A 34 -2.92 -11.51 -2.65
CA MET A 34 -2.98 -10.14 -3.18
C MET A 34 -2.93 -9.10 -2.07
N GLY A 35 -3.63 -9.33 -0.97
CA GLY A 35 -3.61 -8.48 0.22
C GLY A 35 -2.23 -8.42 0.89
N PHE A 36 -1.51 -9.54 0.94
CA PHE A 36 -0.13 -9.57 1.42
C PHE A 36 0.80 -8.70 0.57
N MET A 37 0.72 -8.79 -0.76
CA MET A 37 1.52 -7.94 -1.65
C MET A 37 1.19 -6.45 -1.49
N LEU A 38 -0.10 -6.12 -1.39
CA LEU A 38 -0.54 -4.73 -1.17
C LEU A 38 -0.06 -4.18 0.16
N THR A 39 -0.22 -4.95 1.23
CA THR A 39 0.15 -4.52 2.59
C THR A 39 1.66 -4.48 2.79
N LEU A 40 2.43 -5.33 2.09
CA LEU A 40 3.88 -5.22 2.02
C LEU A 40 4.32 -3.92 1.35
N ALA A 41 3.69 -3.56 0.21
CA ALA A 41 3.98 -2.30 -0.47
C ALA A 41 3.66 -1.09 0.43
N LEU A 42 2.50 -1.11 1.10
CA LEU A 42 2.12 -0.08 2.08
C LEU A 42 3.06 -0.06 3.29
N GLY A 43 3.55 -1.22 3.73
CA GLY A 43 4.52 -1.33 4.81
C GLY A 43 5.84 -0.65 4.48
N ILE A 44 6.35 -0.85 3.26
CA ILE A 44 7.55 -0.16 2.77
C ILE A 44 7.30 1.35 2.66
N ALA A 45 6.16 1.75 2.09
CA ALA A 45 5.78 3.16 1.98
C ALA A 45 5.69 3.84 3.37
N THR A 46 5.20 3.11 4.38
CA THR A 46 5.12 3.60 5.76
C THR A 46 6.52 3.89 6.32
N ILE A 47 7.46 2.94 6.18
CA ILE A 47 8.85 3.12 6.65
C ILE A 47 9.48 4.35 5.99
N VAL A 48 9.33 4.48 4.67
CA VAL A 48 9.81 5.65 3.92
C VAL A 48 9.17 6.92 4.45
N GLY A 49 7.86 6.93 4.70
CA GLY A 49 7.14 8.06 5.30
C GLY A 49 7.70 8.48 6.66
N PHE A 50 8.01 7.52 7.55
CA PHE A 50 8.64 7.82 8.84
C PHE A 50 10.05 8.41 8.69
N VAL A 51 10.84 7.92 7.73
CA VAL A 51 12.15 8.50 7.43
C VAL A 51 12.01 9.93 6.94
N PHE A 52 11.06 10.21 6.04
CA PHE A 52 10.78 11.57 5.59
C PHE A 52 10.35 12.51 6.73
N LEU A 53 9.48 12.04 7.63
CA LEU A 53 9.09 12.80 8.82
C LEU A 53 10.28 13.11 9.72
N TRP A 54 11.14 12.13 9.96
CA TRP A 54 12.36 12.32 10.75
C TRP A 54 13.30 13.35 10.13
N ILE A 55 13.47 13.31 8.80
CA ILE A 55 14.28 14.28 8.06
C ILE A 55 13.75 15.71 8.26
N ILE A 56 12.44 15.90 8.15
CA ILE A 56 11.80 17.22 8.34
C ILE A 56 12.04 17.73 9.77
N VAL A 57 11.86 16.89 10.78
CA VAL A 57 12.09 17.25 12.19
C VAL A 57 13.55 17.61 12.44
N SER A 58 14.48 16.87 11.83
CA SER A 58 15.92 17.08 11.98
C SER A 58 16.39 18.38 11.32
N PHE A 59 15.85 18.74 10.16
CA PHE A 59 16.21 19.98 9.47
C PHE A 59 15.59 21.24 10.10
N THR A 60 14.39 21.12 10.67
CA THR A 60 13.66 22.29 11.21
C THR A 60 14.03 22.62 12.65
N GLY A 61 14.82 21.77 13.33
CA GLY A 61 15.13 21.97 14.76
C GLY A 61 13.91 21.86 15.67
N LEU A 62 12.83 21.23 15.19
CA LEU A 62 11.60 21.02 15.96
C LEU A 62 11.86 20.18 17.22
N GLY A 63 12.85 19.29 17.19
CA GLY A 63 13.27 18.48 18.35
C GLY A 63 13.67 19.34 19.56
N ALA A 64 14.53 20.33 19.35
CA ALA A 64 14.98 21.25 20.38
C ALA A 64 13.83 22.12 20.93
N SER A 65 12.96 22.62 20.04
CA SER A 65 11.80 23.43 20.45
C SER A 65 10.83 22.62 21.31
N LEU A 66 10.55 21.37 20.94
CA LEU A 66 9.71 20.45 21.71
C LEU A 66 10.34 20.11 23.07
N ASN A 67 11.65 19.90 23.11
CA ASN A 67 12.35 19.62 24.37
C ASN A 67 12.23 20.78 25.37
N ASN A 68 12.36 22.03 24.91
CA ASN A 68 12.17 23.22 25.74
C ASN A 68 10.74 23.36 26.28
N LEU A 69 9.72 23.04 25.47
CA LEU A 69 8.32 23.04 25.91
C LEU A 69 8.05 21.95 26.96
N LEU A 70 8.53 20.72 26.74
CA LEU A 70 8.35 19.62 27.70
C LEU A 70 9.10 19.86 29.01
N ALA A 71 10.30 20.46 28.95
CA ALA A 71 11.05 20.89 30.13
C ALA A 71 10.29 21.97 30.93
N THR A 72 9.60 22.90 30.25
CA THR A 72 8.81 23.96 30.92
C THR A 72 7.60 23.38 31.69
N VAL A 73 7.04 22.26 31.23
CA VAL A 73 5.91 21.58 31.88
C VAL A 73 6.38 20.52 32.90
N GLY A 74 7.69 20.33 33.07
CA GLY A 74 8.28 19.37 34.01
C GLY A 74 8.10 17.90 33.60
N LEU A 75 7.83 17.63 32.32
CA LEU A 75 7.63 16.28 31.79
C LEU A 75 8.95 15.58 31.38
N THR A 76 10.06 16.32 31.32
CA THR A 76 11.39 15.82 30.94
C THR A 76 12.49 16.50 31.73
N ASP A 77 13.43 15.72 32.28
CA ASP A 77 14.69 16.24 32.83
C ASP A 77 15.61 16.73 31.71
N ALA A 78 16.35 17.81 31.96
CA ALA A 78 17.27 18.43 30.99
C ALA A 78 18.37 17.49 30.44
N THR A 79 18.51 16.29 31.01
CA THR A 79 19.54 15.30 30.70
C THR A 79 19.05 14.12 29.84
N THR A 80 17.74 13.94 29.66
CA THR A 80 17.16 12.93 28.74
C THR A 80 16.15 13.63 27.84
N GLY A 81 16.69 14.31 26.82
CA GLY A 81 15.88 15.17 25.98
C GLY A 81 15.00 14.38 24.99
N VAL A 82 13.98 15.06 24.46
CA VAL A 82 13.19 14.58 23.31
C VAL A 82 14.10 14.23 22.11
N GLU A 83 15.23 14.92 21.97
CA GLU A 83 16.23 14.66 20.92
C GLU A 83 16.94 13.31 21.08
N ASP A 84 17.22 12.86 22.32
CA ASP A 84 17.79 11.53 22.57
C ASP A 84 16.79 10.40 22.24
N THR A 85 15.50 10.72 22.25
CA THR A 85 14.42 9.78 21.91
C THR A 85 14.07 9.77 20.43
N LEU A 86 14.25 10.88 19.72
CA LEU A 86 13.99 11.00 18.27
C LEU A 86 15.24 10.71 17.41
N THR A 87 15.99 9.66 17.77
CA THR A 87 17.13 9.21 16.97
C THR A 87 16.66 8.37 15.77
N LEU A 88 17.38 8.47 14.64
CA LEU A 88 17.08 7.74 13.40
C LEU A 88 16.91 6.23 13.64
N PRO A 89 17.79 5.53 14.39
CA PRO A 89 17.63 4.09 14.65
C PRO A 89 16.33 3.76 15.41
N ARG A 90 15.91 4.64 16.32
CA ARG A 90 14.68 4.44 17.10
C ARG A 90 13.43 4.63 16.25
N VAL A 91 13.42 5.65 15.39
CA VAL A 91 12.34 5.88 14.42
C VAL A 91 12.25 4.73 13.41
N LEU A 92 13.38 4.23 12.91
CA LEU A 92 13.41 3.04 12.05
C LEU A 92 12.85 1.81 12.75
N THR A 93 13.28 1.52 13.98
CA THR A 93 12.79 0.36 14.73
C THR A 93 11.27 0.45 14.99
N PHE A 94 10.77 1.64 15.35
CA PHE A 94 9.34 1.87 15.58
C PHE A 94 8.52 1.73 14.29
N SER A 95 8.98 2.37 13.20
CA SER A 95 8.32 2.29 11.90
C SER A 95 8.31 0.86 11.34
N LEU A 96 9.38 0.09 11.53
CA LEU A 96 9.44 -1.33 11.17
C LEU A 96 8.40 -2.13 11.96
N GLY A 97 8.28 -1.91 13.27
CA GLY A 97 7.28 -2.57 14.10
C GLY A 97 5.84 -2.28 13.64
N ILE A 98 5.52 -1.01 13.39
CA ILE A 98 4.20 -0.59 12.87
C ILE A 98 3.94 -1.19 11.49
N SER A 99 4.95 -1.15 10.61
CA SER A 99 4.85 -1.67 9.25
C SER A 99 4.52 -3.16 9.23
N VAL A 100 5.24 -3.95 10.03
CA VAL A 100 4.98 -5.39 10.15
C VAL A 100 3.61 -5.66 10.76
N PHE A 101 3.23 -4.92 11.81
CA PHE A 101 1.91 -5.05 12.42
C PHE A 101 0.79 -4.78 11.40
N ASN A 102 0.86 -3.68 10.67
CA ASN A 102 -0.11 -3.33 9.62
C ASN A 102 -0.09 -4.34 8.48
N MET A 103 1.06 -4.90 8.14
CA MET A 103 1.17 -5.95 7.13
C MET A 103 0.39 -7.20 7.53
N VAL A 104 0.57 -7.67 8.77
CA VAL A 104 -0.14 -8.85 9.30
C VAL A 104 -1.64 -8.58 9.39
N VAL A 105 -2.03 -7.46 10.02
CA VAL A 105 -3.44 -7.09 10.20
C VAL A 105 -4.13 -6.90 8.85
N GLY A 106 -3.52 -6.15 7.93
CA GLY A 106 -4.08 -5.90 6.60
C GLY A 106 -4.24 -7.17 5.77
N THR A 107 -3.31 -8.12 5.89
CA THR A 107 -3.41 -9.42 5.20
C THR A 107 -4.58 -10.25 5.71
N ILE A 108 -4.77 -10.28 7.03
CA ILE A 108 -5.92 -10.95 7.65
C ILE A 108 -7.22 -10.28 7.20
N LEU A 109 -7.27 -8.93 7.22
CA LEU A 109 -8.41 -8.16 6.75
C LEU A 109 -8.75 -8.47 5.29
N ALA A 110 -7.76 -8.62 4.40
CA ALA A 110 -8.00 -8.96 3.00
C ALA A 110 -8.75 -10.31 2.86
N GLY A 111 -8.38 -11.30 3.68
CA GLY A 111 -9.11 -12.57 3.76
C GLY A 111 -10.55 -12.39 4.25
N VAL A 112 -10.75 -11.59 5.30
CA VAL A 112 -12.09 -11.28 5.84
C VAL A 112 -12.95 -10.55 4.80
N TRP A 113 -12.38 -9.58 4.09
CA TRP A 113 -13.08 -8.85 3.02
C TRP A 113 -13.55 -9.78 1.90
N ALA A 114 -12.77 -10.79 1.53
CA ALA A 114 -13.18 -11.79 0.54
C ALA A 114 -14.40 -12.61 1.02
N LEU A 115 -14.41 -13.02 2.28
CA LEU A 115 -15.55 -13.74 2.86
C LEU A 115 -16.81 -12.87 2.89
N ILE A 116 -16.68 -11.61 3.32
CA ILE A 116 -17.79 -10.65 3.33
C ILE A 116 -18.31 -10.42 1.92
N TYR A 117 -17.41 -10.22 0.94
CA TYR A 117 -17.79 -10.04 -0.46
C TYR A 117 -18.60 -11.23 -0.97
N ASN A 118 -18.16 -12.46 -0.68
CA ASN A 118 -18.86 -13.67 -1.10
C ASN A 118 -20.28 -13.77 -0.54
N VAL A 119 -20.52 -13.23 0.65
CA VAL A 119 -21.88 -13.15 1.23
C VAL A 119 -22.69 -12.08 0.51
N VAL A 120 -22.16 -10.88 0.35
CA VAL A 120 -22.85 -9.75 -0.31
C VAL A 120 -23.19 -10.08 -1.78
N ALA A 121 -22.26 -10.73 -2.50
CA ALA A 121 -22.44 -11.09 -3.90
C ALA A 121 -23.58 -12.10 -4.14
N LYS A 122 -23.90 -12.95 -3.15
CA LYS A 122 -25.08 -13.84 -3.21
C LYS A 122 -26.40 -13.07 -3.23
N PHE A 123 -26.46 -11.92 -2.56
CA PHE A 123 -27.66 -11.08 -2.53
C PHE A 123 -27.75 -10.13 -3.72
N THR A 124 -26.62 -9.56 -4.17
CA THR A 124 -26.59 -8.55 -5.23
C THR A 124 -26.43 -9.11 -6.64
N GLY A 125 -26.12 -10.41 -6.76
CA GLY A 125 -25.83 -11.06 -8.04
C GLY A 125 -24.44 -10.76 -8.61
N GLY A 126 -23.53 -10.21 -7.78
CA GLY A 126 -22.12 -9.98 -8.11
C GLY A 126 -21.80 -8.62 -8.75
N LEU A 127 -20.51 -8.32 -8.87
CA LEU A 127 -20.00 -7.07 -9.48
C LEU A 127 -19.72 -7.28 -10.98
N SER A 128 -20.24 -6.42 -11.86
CA SER A 128 -19.94 -6.49 -13.30
C SER A 128 -18.49 -6.04 -13.58
N VAL A 129 -17.68 -6.91 -14.16
CA VAL A 129 -16.28 -6.69 -14.54
C VAL A 129 -16.09 -6.97 -16.03
N GLY A 130 -15.38 -6.08 -16.72
CA GLY A 130 -15.04 -6.23 -18.13
C GLY A 130 -13.70 -6.95 -18.27
N PHE A 131 -13.69 -8.09 -18.97
CA PHE A 131 -12.47 -8.79 -19.35
C PHE A 131 -12.22 -8.61 -20.84
N THR A 132 -10.94 -8.55 -21.22
CA THR A 132 -10.48 -8.52 -22.62
C THR A 132 -9.64 -9.76 -22.88
N ASN A 133 -9.87 -10.44 -24.00
CA ASN A 133 -9.07 -11.59 -24.43
C ASN A 133 -8.01 -11.12 -25.42
N ASN A 134 -6.74 -11.48 -25.20
CA ASN A 134 -5.62 -11.19 -26.10
C ASN A 134 -5.16 -12.50 -26.76
#